data_AF-A0A829GBW8-F1
#
_entry.id   AF-A0A829GBW8-F1
#
_cell.length_a   1.000
_cell.length_b   1.000
_cell.length_c   1.000
_cell.angle_alpha   90.00
_cell.angle_beta   90.00
_cell.angle_gamma   90.00
#
_symmetry.space_group_name_H-M   'P 1'
#
loop_
_entity.id
_entity.type
_entity.pdbx_description
1 polymer ?
#
loop_
_entity_poly.entity_id
_entity_poly.type
_entity_poly.pdbx_seq_one_letter_code
_entity_poly.pdbx_strand_id
1 'polypeptide(L)'
;MKRIGILTSGGDAPGMNAAVRAVARKAMHEGLEVYGINYGFAGLVAGDIFKMNESTVGDKIQRGGTMLYSARYPQFAQEEGQLRGVEQLNKFGIEALVVIGGDGSYHGALALTRHGFNTIGLPGTIDNDIPYTDFTIGFDTAVNTVVEAVDRLRDTAASHERTFVIEVMGREAGDIALWSGVAGGAEDVIIPEHDFDVKKIASKLQSSRERGQKHAVILLAEGVMHADQFAKELAAHGDFQLRSTVLGHIVRGGAPSARDRVLASQMGSYAVELLLQGKGALAVGIENNKITAHDVRTLFDAKHHAELSLYTLAEELTF
;
A
#
# COMPACT_ATOMS: atom_id res chain seq x y z
N MET A 1 -6.51 -10.79 -28.51
CA MET A 1 -6.15 -11.21 -27.15
C MET A 1 -6.99 -12.40 -26.76
N LYS A 2 -6.35 -13.54 -26.47
CA LYS A 2 -6.98 -14.78 -25.98
C LYS A 2 -6.49 -15.16 -24.59
N ARG A 3 -5.24 -14.83 -24.23
CA ARG A 3 -4.64 -15.19 -22.93
C ARG A 3 -4.02 -13.99 -22.22
N ILE A 4 -4.26 -13.87 -20.92
CA ILE A 4 -3.61 -12.88 -20.06
C ILE A 4 -2.93 -13.52 -18.85
N GLY A 5 -1.86 -12.87 -18.38
CA GLY A 5 -1.15 -13.21 -17.15
C GLY A 5 -1.50 -12.26 -16.00
N ILE A 6 -1.50 -12.76 -14.77
CA ILE A 6 -1.64 -11.96 -13.56
C ILE A 6 -0.46 -12.26 -12.64
N LEU A 7 0.19 -11.23 -12.10
CA LEU A 7 1.23 -11.39 -11.09
C LEU A 7 1.11 -10.33 -9.99
N THR A 8 1.58 -10.69 -8.80
CA THR A 8 1.74 -9.76 -7.68
C THR A 8 3.22 -9.59 -7.33
N SER A 9 3.67 -8.35 -7.14
CA SER A 9 5.09 -8.03 -6.94
C SER A 9 5.26 -6.86 -5.97
N GLY A 10 6.32 -6.91 -5.15
CA GLY A 10 6.60 -5.95 -4.10
C GLY A 10 6.13 -6.42 -2.72
N GLY A 11 5.91 -5.49 -1.80
CA GLY A 11 5.29 -5.78 -0.52
C GLY A 11 3.86 -6.27 -0.70
N ASP A 12 3.42 -7.29 0.03
CA ASP A 12 2.02 -7.67 0.03
C ASP A 12 1.17 -6.64 0.77
N ALA A 13 -0.08 -6.51 0.32
CA ALA A 13 -1.05 -5.58 0.88
C ALA A 13 -2.44 -6.23 0.94
N PRO A 14 -3.26 -5.97 1.98
CA PRO A 14 -4.60 -6.50 2.07
C PRO A 14 -5.45 -6.07 0.87
N GLY A 15 -6.00 -7.03 0.12
CA GLY A 15 -6.81 -6.75 -1.07
C GLY A 15 -6.16 -7.14 -2.39
N MET A 16 -4.87 -7.49 -2.41
CA MET A 16 -4.23 -8.09 -3.59
C MET A 16 -4.99 -9.33 -4.10
N ASN A 17 -5.47 -10.19 -3.20
CA ASN A 17 -6.33 -11.33 -3.57
C ASN A 17 -7.67 -10.89 -4.21
N ALA A 18 -8.25 -9.79 -3.75
CA ALA A 18 -9.47 -9.25 -4.36
C ALA A 18 -9.20 -8.71 -5.77
N ALA A 19 -8.06 -8.06 -5.99
CA ALA A 19 -7.62 -7.60 -7.31
C ALA A 19 -7.38 -8.79 -8.26
N VAL A 20 -6.59 -9.79 -7.84
CA VAL A 20 -6.36 -11.03 -8.61
C VAL A 20 -7.68 -11.69 -8.99
N ARG A 21 -8.61 -11.83 -8.03
CA ARG A 21 -9.94 -12.40 -8.27
C ARG A 21 -10.71 -11.58 -9.31
N ALA A 22 -10.72 -10.26 -9.20
CA ALA A 22 -11.48 -9.40 -10.08
C ALA A 22 -10.95 -9.44 -11.52
N VAL A 23 -9.63 -9.35 -11.70
CA VAL A 23 -8.98 -9.52 -13.01
C VAL A 23 -9.32 -10.90 -13.59
N ALA A 24 -9.13 -11.97 -12.83
CA ALA A 24 -9.38 -13.33 -13.31
C ALA A 24 -10.85 -13.55 -13.70
N ARG A 25 -11.80 -13.17 -12.83
CA ARG A 25 -13.24 -13.34 -13.08
C ARG A 25 -13.71 -12.49 -14.25
N LYS A 26 -13.28 -11.22 -14.33
CA LYS A 26 -13.63 -10.34 -15.46
C LYS A 26 -13.07 -10.88 -16.77
N ALA A 27 -11.80 -11.28 -16.81
CA ALA A 27 -11.19 -11.85 -18.01
C ALA A 27 -11.88 -13.14 -18.48
N MET A 28 -12.20 -14.06 -17.56
CA MET A 28 -12.96 -15.28 -17.88
C MET A 28 -14.36 -14.96 -18.40
N HIS A 29 -15.05 -13.97 -17.82
CA HIS A 29 -16.35 -13.51 -18.30
C HIS A 29 -16.30 -12.98 -19.74
N GLU A 30 -15.21 -12.30 -20.11
CA GLU A 30 -14.96 -11.81 -21.47
C GLU A 30 -14.40 -12.89 -22.41
N GLY A 31 -14.34 -14.15 -21.96
CA GLY A 31 -13.91 -15.30 -22.77
C GLY A 31 -12.39 -15.48 -22.90
N LEU A 32 -11.59 -14.79 -22.09
CA LEU A 32 -10.13 -14.93 -22.06
C LEU A 32 -9.70 -16.10 -21.16
N GLU A 33 -8.61 -16.77 -21.53
CA GLU A 33 -7.90 -17.66 -20.62
C GLU A 33 -6.96 -16.87 -19.71
N VAL A 34 -6.91 -17.24 -18.43
CA VAL A 34 -6.15 -16.51 -17.41
C VAL A 34 -5.06 -17.40 -16.85
N TYR A 35 -3.84 -16.86 -16.73
CA TYR A 35 -2.70 -17.52 -16.12
C TYR A 35 -2.23 -16.75 -14.89
N GLY A 36 -2.04 -17.45 -13.79
CA GLY A 36 -1.41 -16.92 -12.58
C GLY A 36 0.09 -17.15 -12.67
N ILE A 37 0.86 -16.15 -12.28
CA ILE A 37 2.33 -16.20 -12.24
C ILE A 37 2.73 -16.04 -10.78
N ASN A 38 3.32 -17.10 -10.22
CA ASN A 38 3.72 -17.07 -8.82
C ASN A 38 4.99 -16.21 -8.62
N TYR A 39 5.21 -15.72 -7.41
CA TYR A 39 6.45 -15.02 -7.00
C TYR A 39 6.82 -13.83 -7.90
N GLY A 40 5.82 -13.14 -8.45
CA GLY A 40 6.01 -11.96 -9.30
C GLY A 40 6.94 -12.19 -10.49
N PHE A 41 7.87 -11.27 -10.71
CA PHE A 41 8.84 -11.38 -11.82
C PHE A 41 9.83 -12.54 -11.65
N ALA A 42 10.10 -12.99 -10.42
CA ALA A 42 10.97 -14.15 -10.19
C ALA A 42 10.34 -15.43 -10.76
N GLY A 43 9.07 -15.68 -10.47
CA GLY A 43 8.37 -16.84 -11.01
C GLY A 43 8.03 -16.70 -12.49
N LEU A 44 7.83 -15.47 -13.00
CA LEU A 44 7.76 -15.24 -14.45
C LEU A 44 9.01 -15.78 -15.15
N VAL A 45 10.20 -15.41 -14.67
CA VAL A 45 11.48 -15.85 -15.26
C VAL A 45 11.73 -17.34 -15.04
N ALA A 46 11.27 -17.90 -13.92
CA ALA A 46 11.37 -19.34 -13.63
C ALA A 46 10.34 -20.19 -14.42
N GLY A 47 9.30 -19.57 -14.99
CA GLY A 47 8.20 -20.28 -15.62
C GLY A 47 7.21 -20.91 -14.64
N ASP A 48 7.13 -20.40 -13.39
CA ASP A 48 6.14 -20.79 -12.39
C ASP A 48 4.78 -20.14 -12.71
N ILE A 49 4.17 -20.67 -13.76
CA ILE A 49 2.98 -20.14 -14.42
C ILE A 49 1.95 -21.27 -14.52
N PHE A 50 0.72 -20.99 -14.11
CA PHE A 50 -0.34 -21.98 -14.11
C PHE A 50 -1.66 -21.40 -14.61
N LYS A 51 -2.47 -22.24 -15.27
CA LYS A 51 -3.80 -21.82 -15.76
C LYS A 51 -4.75 -21.67 -14.57
N MET A 52 -5.41 -20.52 -14.48
CA MET A 52 -6.42 -20.24 -13.46
C MET A 52 -7.81 -20.62 -13.98
N ASN A 53 -8.68 -20.97 -13.04
CA ASN A 53 -10.11 -21.20 -13.28
C ASN A 53 -10.94 -20.57 -12.14
N GLU A 54 -12.25 -20.71 -12.19
CA GLU A 54 -13.15 -20.13 -11.20
C GLU A 54 -12.88 -20.56 -9.76
N SER A 55 -12.49 -21.83 -9.54
CA SER A 55 -12.21 -22.36 -8.21
C SER A 55 -10.86 -21.90 -7.67
N THR A 56 -9.91 -21.58 -8.55
CA THR A 56 -8.60 -21.02 -8.19
C THR A 56 -8.75 -19.73 -7.36
N VAL A 57 -9.67 -18.86 -7.75
CA VAL A 57 -9.94 -17.57 -7.08
C VAL A 57 -11.14 -17.60 -6.13
N GLY A 58 -11.68 -18.80 -5.86
CA GLY A 58 -12.76 -19.01 -4.89
C GLY A 58 -12.29 -18.74 -3.46
N ASP A 59 -13.15 -18.10 -2.64
CA ASP A 59 -12.90 -17.79 -1.23
C ASP A 59 -11.61 -17.01 -0.93
N LYS A 60 -11.16 -16.18 -1.89
CA LYS A 60 -9.97 -15.33 -1.75
C LYS A 60 -10.28 -13.87 -1.46
N ILE A 61 -11.50 -13.38 -1.76
CA ILE A 61 -11.84 -11.96 -1.65
C ILE A 61 -11.63 -11.37 -0.24
N GLN A 62 -11.81 -12.19 0.79
CA GLN A 62 -11.69 -11.83 2.20
C GLN A 62 -10.32 -12.11 2.81
N ARG A 63 -9.37 -12.66 2.06
CA ARG A 63 -8.06 -13.07 2.58
C ARG A 63 -7.01 -11.99 2.32
N GLY A 64 -6.24 -11.64 3.35
CA GLY A 64 -5.03 -10.82 3.23
C GLY A 64 -3.92 -11.51 2.44
N GLY A 65 -2.81 -10.79 2.23
CA GLY A 65 -1.68 -11.24 1.43
C GLY A 65 -2.05 -11.47 -0.04
N THR A 66 -1.27 -12.31 -0.73
CA THR A 66 -1.48 -12.69 -2.13
C THR A 66 -1.34 -14.20 -2.33
N MET A 67 -2.32 -14.80 -3.02
CA MET A 67 -2.33 -16.22 -3.38
C MET A 67 -1.30 -16.59 -4.45
N LEU A 68 -0.74 -15.60 -5.14
CA LEU A 68 0.32 -15.77 -6.14
C LEU A 68 1.72 -15.56 -5.52
N TYR A 69 1.80 -15.30 -4.21
CA TYR A 69 3.05 -14.90 -3.55
C TYR A 69 3.69 -13.64 -4.16
N SER A 70 4.76 -13.16 -3.55
CA SER A 70 5.55 -12.06 -4.10
C SER A 70 7.01 -12.30 -3.79
N ALA A 71 7.90 -11.95 -4.71
CA ALA A 71 9.33 -12.01 -4.51
C ALA A 71 10.03 -10.85 -5.20
N ARG A 72 11.04 -10.27 -4.54
CA ARG A 72 11.92 -9.28 -5.18
C ARG A 72 12.80 -9.97 -6.21
N TYR A 73 12.89 -9.40 -7.41
CA TYR A 73 13.77 -9.91 -8.47
C TYR A 73 14.50 -8.76 -9.19
N PRO A 74 15.55 -8.18 -8.58
CA PRO A 74 16.28 -7.03 -9.14
C PRO A 74 16.84 -7.28 -10.54
N GLN A 75 17.15 -8.53 -10.88
CA GLN A 75 17.65 -8.94 -12.18
C GLN A 75 16.66 -8.66 -13.32
N PHE A 76 15.36 -8.47 -13.03
CA PHE A 76 14.37 -8.08 -14.04
C PHE A 76 14.59 -6.66 -14.59
N ALA A 77 15.35 -5.82 -13.87
CA ALA A 77 15.73 -4.50 -14.39
C ALA A 77 16.69 -4.62 -15.60
N GLN A 78 17.41 -5.74 -15.70
CA GLN A 78 18.34 -6.00 -16.80
C GLN A 78 17.61 -6.66 -17.98
N GLU A 79 18.04 -6.35 -19.20
CA GLU A 79 17.44 -6.87 -20.43
C GLU A 79 17.45 -8.41 -20.48
N GLU A 80 18.52 -9.05 -20.02
CA GLU A 80 18.61 -10.52 -19.93
C GLU A 80 17.45 -11.13 -19.10
N GLY A 81 17.14 -10.52 -17.95
CA GLY A 81 16.02 -10.96 -17.11
C GLY A 81 14.67 -10.77 -17.79
N GLN A 82 14.50 -9.66 -18.51
CA GLN A 82 13.28 -9.35 -19.26
C GLN A 82 13.06 -10.35 -20.39
N LEU A 83 14.10 -10.63 -21.18
CA LEU A 83 14.05 -11.57 -22.30
C LEU A 83 13.68 -12.99 -21.84
N ARG A 84 14.23 -13.45 -20.71
CA ARG A 84 13.83 -14.74 -20.11
C ARG A 84 12.36 -14.75 -19.69
N GLY A 85 11.83 -13.63 -19.21
CA GLY A 85 10.40 -13.48 -18.93
C GLY A 85 9.56 -13.55 -20.22
N VAL A 86 9.99 -12.84 -21.28
CA VAL A 86 9.37 -12.85 -22.60
C VAL A 86 9.33 -14.25 -23.21
N GLU A 87 10.39 -15.04 -23.08
CA GLU A 87 10.41 -16.44 -23.50
C GLU A 87 9.31 -17.27 -22.83
N GLN A 88 9.09 -17.07 -21.52
CA GLN A 88 8.03 -17.77 -20.80
C GLN A 88 6.65 -17.28 -21.25
N LEU A 89 6.44 -15.97 -21.41
CA LEU A 89 5.16 -15.44 -21.94
C LEU A 89 4.81 -16.06 -23.29
N ASN A 90 5.78 -16.10 -24.21
CA ASN A 90 5.61 -16.74 -25.52
C ASN A 90 5.32 -18.25 -25.40
N LYS A 91 6.05 -18.96 -24.54
CA LYS A 91 5.87 -20.40 -24.30
C LYS A 91 4.45 -20.75 -23.82
N PHE A 92 3.86 -19.93 -22.95
CA PHE A 92 2.49 -20.10 -22.47
C PHE A 92 1.44 -19.43 -23.36
N GLY A 93 1.88 -18.66 -24.37
CA GLY A 93 1.01 -17.91 -25.29
C GLY A 93 0.27 -16.75 -24.62
N ILE A 94 0.83 -16.18 -23.56
CA ILE A 94 0.26 -15.03 -22.85
C ILE A 94 0.49 -13.76 -23.67
N GLU A 95 -0.55 -12.99 -23.97
CA GLU A 95 -0.49 -11.83 -24.87
C GLU A 95 -0.46 -10.48 -24.12
N ALA A 96 -0.87 -10.47 -22.85
CA ALA A 96 -0.91 -9.27 -22.02
C ALA A 96 -0.86 -9.63 -20.52
N LEU A 97 -0.55 -8.64 -19.67
CA LEU A 97 -0.44 -8.85 -18.23
C LEU A 97 -1.15 -7.78 -17.41
N VAL A 98 -1.65 -8.18 -16.24
CA VAL A 98 -1.95 -7.27 -15.14
C VAL A 98 -0.93 -7.47 -14.02
N VAL A 99 -0.27 -6.40 -13.63
CA VAL A 99 0.79 -6.37 -12.60
C VAL A 99 0.26 -5.63 -11.39
N ILE A 100 0.09 -6.33 -10.27
CA ILE A 100 -0.41 -5.76 -9.01
C ILE A 100 0.78 -5.53 -8.07
N GLY A 101 1.01 -4.29 -7.65
CA GLY A 101 2.12 -3.95 -6.77
C GLY A 101 2.39 -2.47 -6.64
N GLY A 102 3.57 -2.14 -6.11
CA GLY A 102 4.09 -0.77 -5.98
C GLY A 102 4.81 -0.23 -7.22
N ASP A 103 5.41 0.95 -7.06
CA ASP A 103 6.23 1.69 -8.02
C ASP A 103 7.27 0.81 -8.78
N GLY A 104 8.04 0.02 -8.05
CA GLY A 104 9.08 -0.86 -8.59
C GLY A 104 8.51 -1.92 -9.54
N SER A 105 7.29 -2.37 -9.29
CA SER A 105 6.61 -3.34 -10.14
C SER A 105 6.17 -2.73 -11.48
N TYR A 106 5.90 -1.43 -11.52
CA TYR A 106 5.50 -0.74 -12.75
C TYR A 106 6.66 -0.57 -13.73
N HIS A 107 7.91 -0.49 -13.25
CA HIS A 107 9.09 -0.52 -14.12
C HIS A 107 9.17 -1.84 -14.90
N GLY A 108 8.94 -2.98 -14.22
CA GLY A 108 8.89 -4.30 -14.87
C GLY A 108 7.73 -4.43 -15.86
N ALA A 109 6.57 -3.86 -15.52
CA ALA A 109 5.40 -3.80 -16.41
C ALA A 109 5.72 -3.02 -17.70
N LEU A 110 6.28 -1.80 -17.56
CA LEU A 110 6.67 -0.97 -18.70
C LEU A 110 7.73 -1.66 -19.58
N ALA A 111 8.71 -2.34 -18.97
CA ALA A 111 9.70 -3.10 -19.71
C ALA A 111 9.06 -4.19 -20.60
N LEU A 112 8.11 -4.95 -20.07
CA LEU A 112 7.36 -5.95 -20.85
C LEU A 112 6.52 -5.31 -21.96
N THR A 113 5.92 -4.14 -21.73
CA THR A 113 5.21 -3.40 -22.79
C THR A 113 6.13 -2.99 -23.93
N ARG A 114 7.37 -2.58 -23.63
CA ARG A 114 8.38 -2.28 -24.67
C ARG A 114 8.76 -3.50 -25.50
N HIS A 115 8.65 -4.70 -24.94
CA HIS A 115 8.85 -5.98 -25.64
C HIS A 115 7.58 -6.51 -26.34
N GLY A 116 6.51 -5.69 -26.42
CA GLY A 116 5.30 -6.02 -27.17
C GLY A 116 4.18 -6.70 -26.38
N PHE A 117 4.30 -6.80 -25.05
CA PHE A 117 3.25 -7.35 -24.18
C PHE A 117 2.54 -6.23 -23.44
N ASN A 118 1.31 -5.91 -23.84
CA ASN A 118 0.54 -4.87 -23.14
C ASN A 118 0.41 -5.21 -21.64
N THR A 119 0.86 -4.30 -20.79
CA THR A 119 0.71 -4.43 -19.34
C THR A 119 -0.12 -3.32 -18.73
N ILE A 120 -0.94 -3.66 -17.74
CA ILE A 120 -1.63 -2.70 -16.87
C ILE A 120 -1.15 -2.87 -15.43
N GLY A 121 -0.73 -1.77 -14.79
CA GLY A 121 -0.37 -1.71 -13.39
C GLY A 121 -1.58 -1.45 -12.49
N LEU A 122 -1.68 -2.17 -11.37
CA LEU A 122 -2.65 -1.92 -10.30
C LEU A 122 -1.92 -1.60 -8.99
N PRO A 123 -2.34 -0.57 -8.23
CA PRO A 123 -1.63 -0.06 -7.08
C PRO A 123 -1.89 -0.94 -5.86
N GLY A 124 -1.04 -1.94 -5.65
CA GLY A 124 -1.11 -2.86 -4.51
C GLY A 124 0.01 -2.57 -3.51
N THR A 125 -0.25 -1.66 -2.58
CA THR A 125 0.67 -1.28 -1.50
C THR A 125 -0.15 -0.70 -0.35
N ILE A 126 0.39 -0.74 0.87
CA ILE A 126 -0.22 -0.05 2.01
C ILE A 126 0.24 1.40 2.12
N ASP A 127 1.37 1.74 1.48
CA ASP A 127 2.11 2.98 1.75
C ASP A 127 1.44 4.23 1.18
N ASN A 128 0.46 4.06 0.28
CA ASN A 128 -0.26 5.14 -0.42
C ASN A 128 0.63 6.12 -1.19
N ASP A 129 1.79 5.65 -1.66
CA ASP A 129 2.86 6.48 -2.23
C ASP A 129 2.92 6.44 -3.78
N ILE A 130 1.87 5.96 -4.44
CA ILE A 130 1.83 5.84 -5.91
C ILE A 130 1.20 7.11 -6.51
N PRO A 131 1.90 7.84 -7.40
CA PRO A 131 1.34 9.04 -8.03
C PRO A 131 0.09 8.77 -8.87
N TYR A 132 -0.75 9.80 -9.00
CA TYR A 132 -2.00 9.78 -9.79
C TYR A 132 -3.04 8.74 -9.33
N THR A 133 -3.04 8.41 -8.05
CA THR A 133 -4.14 7.72 -7.38
C THR A 133 -4.28 8.24 -5.95
N ASP A 134 -5.48 8.64 -5.55
CA ASP A 134 -5.79 9.12 -4.20
C ASP A 134 -5.61 7.99 -3.17
N PHE A 135 -5.90 6.75 -3.60
CA PHE A 135 -5.83 5.56 -2.73
C PHE A 135 -5.21 4.37 -3.44
N THR A 136 -4.42 3.61 -2.69
CA THR A 136 -3.84 2.32 -3.09
C THR A 136 -4.53 1.16 -2.38
N ILE A 137 -4.52 -0.03 -3.01
CA ILE A 137 -5.16 -1.22 -2.47
C ILE A 137 -4.36 -1.73 -1.27
N GLY A 138 -4.97 -1.64 -0.09
CA GLY A 138 -4.44 -2.09 1.19
C GLY A 138 -4.21 -0.96 2.18
N PHE A 139 -4.20 0.30 1.72
CA PHE A 139 -4.04 1.47 2.56
C PHE A 139 -5.13 1.55 3.64
N ASP A 140 -6.40 1.42 3.25
CA ASP A 140 -7.52 1.55 4.19
C ASP A 140 -7.48 0.46 5.27
N THR A 141 -7.13 -0.77 4.91
CA THR A 141 -6.96 -1.87 5.86
C THR A 141 -5.78 -1.61 6.81
N ALA A 142 -4.67 -1.08 6.31
CA ALA A 142 -3.52 -0.71 7.14
C ALA A 142 -3.90 0.38 8.16
N VAL A 143 -4.59 1.44 7.72
CA VAL A 143 -5.08 2.51 8.60
C VAL A 143 -6.00 1.96 9.69
N ASN A 144 -6.96 1.09 9.35
CA ASN A 144 -7.84 0.45 10.34
C ASN A 144 -7.06 -0.41 11.35
N THR A 145 -6.01 -1.11 10.89
CA THR A 145 -5.14 -1.90 11.78
C THR A 145 -4.39 -1.02 12.78
N VAL A 146 -3.88 0.12 12.32
CA VAL A 146 -3.21 1.10 13.20
C VAL A 146 -4.21 1.69 14.18
N VAL A 147 -5.40 2.10 13.74
CA VAL A 147 -6.45 2.67 14.60
C VAL A 147 -6.85 1.66 15.69
N GLU A 148 -7.02 0.38 15.36
CA GLU A 148 -7.31 -0.66 16.36
C GLU A 148 -6.18 -0.76 17.40
N ALA A 149 -4.92 -0.68 16.98
CA ALA A 149 -3.78 -0.68 17.90
C ALA A 149 -3.76 0.58 18.78
N VAL A 150 -4.05 1.75 18.20
CA VAL A 150 -4.16 3.02 18.93
C VAL A 150 -5.25 2.95 20.00
N ASP A 151 -6.44 2.44 19.68
CA ASP A 151 -7.55 2.30 20.63
C ASP A 151 -7.15 1.41 21.81
N ARG A 152 -6.55 0.25 21.53
CA ARG A 152 -6.05 -0.68 22.57
C ARG A 152 -4.97 -0.05 23.45
N LEU A 153 -4.09 0.77 22.86
CA LEU A 153 -3.03 1.46 23.60
C LEU A 153 -3.59 2.63 24.42
N ARG A 154 -4.64 3.31 23.93
CA ARG A 154 -5.29 4.41 24.65
C ARG A 154 -5.93 3.95 25.95
N ASP A 155 -6.57 2.77 25.98
CA ASP A 155 -7.14 2.18 27.20
C ASP A 155 -6.09 2.01 28.33
N THR A 156 -4.89 1.54 27.97
CA THR A 156 -3.80 1.39 28.94
C THR A 156 -3.11 2.71 29.26
N ALA A 157 -3.04 3.64 28.31
CA ALA A 157 -2.48 4.97 28.51
C ALA A 157 -3.28 5.76 29.55
N ALA A 158 -4.62 5.75 29.43
CA ALA A 158 -5.53 6.40 30.35
C ALA A 158 -5.42 5.85 31.78
N SER A 159 -5.18 4.55 31.92
CA SER A 159 -5.08 3.88 33.22
C SER A 159 -3.78 4.17 33.98
N HIS A 160 -2.71 4.57 33.27
CA HIS A 160 -1.38 4.73 33.85
C HIS A 160 -0.76 6.12 33.64
N GLU A 161 -1.51 7.07 33.09
CA GLU A 161 -1.04 8.42 32.77
C GLU A 161 0.22 8.43 31.89
N ARG A 162 0.21 7.64 30.80
CA ARG A 162 1.36 7.43 29.92
C ARG A 162 1.24 8.13 28.57
N THR A 163 2.38 8.51 28.02
CA THR A 163 2.51 8.90 26.62
C THR A 163 3.05 7.75 25.77
N PHE A 164 2.33 7.38 24.71
CA PHE A 164 2.75 6.38 23.74
C PHE A 164 3.29 7.03 22.48
N VAL A 165 4.44 6.52 22.00
CA VAL A 165 4.98 6.81 20.66
C VAL A 165 4.77 5.55 19.84
N ILE A 166 3.94 5.63 18.80
CA ILE A 166 3.57 4.50 17.96
C ILE A 166 4.20 4.69 16.59
N GLU A 167 5.20 3.87 16.28
CA GLU A 167 5.84 3.83 14.96
C GLU A 167 5.02 2.97 14.00
N VAL A 168 4.65 3.58 12.87
CA VAL A 168 3.84 2.98 11.81
C VAL A 168 4.61 2.95 10.49
N MET A 169 4.31 1.96 9.66
CA MET A 169 4.87 1.87 8.32
C MET A 169 4.36 2.99 7.41
N GLY A 170 5.01 3.16 6.27
CA GLY A 170 4.68 4.15 5.24
C GLY A 170 5.86 4.50 4.35
N ARG A 171 7.03 3.90 4.61
CA ARG A 171 8.28 4.15 3.89
C ARG A 171 8.63 5.64 3.91
N GLU A 172 8.53 6.34 2.78
CA GLU A 172 8.81 7.77 2.66
C GLU A 172 7.53 8.62 2.64
N ALA A 173 6.36 7.99 2.80
CA ALA A 173 5.05 8.64 2.83
C ALA A 173 4.43 8.64 4.23
N GLY A 174 3.82 9.77 4.60
CA GLY A 174 3.19 10.01 5.89
C GLY A 174 1.72 9.59 5.99
N ASP A 175 1.11 9.13 4.89
CA ASP A 175 -0.34 8.93 4.78
C ASP A 175 -0.93 8.03 5.86
N ILE A 176 -0.29 6.90 6.17
CA ILE A 176 -0.76 6.00 7.23
C ILE A 176 -0.76 6.72 8.58
N ALA A 177 0.36 7.37 8.94
CA ALA A 177 0.47 8.09 10.20
C ALA A 177 -0.56 9.23 10.29
N LEU A 178 -0.77 9.94 9.18
CA LEU A 178 -1.67 11.08 9.09
C LEU A 178 -3.15 10.68 9.24
N TRP A 179 -3.59 9.72 8.43
CA TRP A 179 -4.97 9.22 8.48
C TRP A 179 -5.26 8.54 9.81
N SER A 180 -4.36 7.70 10.30
CA SER A 180 -4.51 7.05 11.60
C SER A 180 -4.43 8.03 12.77
N GLY A 181 -3.63 9.10 12.65
CA GLY A 181 -3.53 10.15 13.65
C GLY A 181 -4.85 10.90 13.82
N VAL A 182 -5.45 11.33 12.71
CA VAL A 182 -6.78 11.98 12.74
C VAL A 182 -7.85 11.00 13.25
N ALA A 183 -7.90 9.79 12.70
CA ALA A 183 -8.93 8.81 13.06
C ALA A 183 -8.83 8.32 14.51
N GLY A 184 -7.61 8.16 15.03
CA GLY A 184 -7.33 7.71 16.40
C GLY A 184 -7.22 8.84 17.42
N GLY A 185 -7.39 10.11 17.01
CA GLY A 185 -7.27 11.28 17.88
C GLY A 185 -5.89 11.45 18.50
N ALA A 186 -4.84 11.19 17.73
CA ALA A 186 -3.45 11.32 18.18
C ALA A 186 -3.14 12.78 18.52
N GLU A 187 -2.51 13.00 19.66
CA GLU A 187 -2.12 14.32 20.17
C GLU A 187 -1.03 14.96 19.30
N ASP A 188 -0.22 14.17 18.61
CA ASP A 188 0.70 14.65 17.59
C ASP A 188 0.94 13.59 16.50
N VAL A 189 1.29 14.05 15.31
CA VAL A 189 1.55 13.21 14.15
C VAL A 189 2.83 13.68 13.46
N ILE A 190 3.78 12.78 13.28
CA ILE A 190 5.11 13.11 12.77
C ILE A 190 5.31 12.35 11.46
N ILE A 191 5.47 13.10 10.36
CA ILE A 191 5.53 12.59 8.99
C ILE A 191 6.73 13.14 8.21
N PRO A 192 7.22 12.45 7.18
CA PRO A 192 8.36 12.92 6.37
C PRO A 192 8.09 14.22 5.61
N GLU A 193 6.83 14.51 5.28
CA GLU A 193 6.43 15.65 4.45
C GLU A 193 6.30 16.96 5.24
N HIS A 194 6.40 16.93 6.57
CA HIS A 194 6.21 18.09 7.43
C HIS A 194 7.27 18.16 8.53
N ASP A 195 7.96 19.30 8.63
CA ASP A 195 8.97 19.52 9.67
C ASP A 195 8.33 19.48 11.08
N PHE A 196 9.07 18.94 12.04
CA PHE A 196 8.64 18.87 13.44
C PHE A 196 9.71 19.42 14.38
N ASP A 197 9.29 19.84 15.58
CA ASP A 197 10.16 20.33 16.64
C ASP A 197 9.81 19.64 17.95
N VAL A 198 10.68 18.72 18.39
CA VAL A 198 10.52 17.94 19.63
C VAL A 198 10.23 18.84 20.83
N LYS A 199 10.81 20.05 20.88
CA LYS A 199 10.58 20.99 21.98
C LYS A 199 9.16 21.53 21.97
N LYS A 200 8.60 21.83 20.79
CA LYS A 200 7.19 22.25 20.66
C LYS A 200 6.24 21.14 21.06
N ILE A 201 6.52 19.91 20.63
CA ILE A 201 5.75 18.72 21.01
C ILE A 201 5.77 18.55 22.53
N ALA A 202 6.94 18.65 23.17
CA ALA A 202 7.07 18.58 24.62
C ALA A 202 6.24 19.65 25.34
N SER A 203 6.27 20.91 24.86
CA SER A 203 5.45 22.00 25.41
C SER A 203 3.95 21.77 25.23
N LYS A 204 3.52 21.22 24.08
CA LYS A 204 2.13 20.83 23.83
C LYS A 204 1.67 19.77 24.83
N LEU A 205 2.46 18.72 25.03
CA LEU A 205 2.16 17.66 25.99
C LEU A 205 2.09 18.16 27.44
N GLN A 206 3.01 19.05 27.85
CA GLN A 206 2.98 19.67 29.17
C GLN A 206 1.69 20.49 29.37
N SER A 207 1.32 21.31 28.38
CA SER A 207 0.11 22.13 28.42
C SER A 207 -1.16 21.28 28.48
N SER A 208 -1.24 20.20 27.71
CA SER A 208 -2.34 19.24 27.78
C SER A 208 -2.44 18.56 29.14
N ARG A 209 -1.31 18.19 29.75
CA ARG A 209 -1.27 17.60 31.09
C ARG A 209 -1.77 18.57 32.17
N GLU A 210 -1.39 19.84 32.08
CA GLU A 210 -1.89 20.90 32.98
C GLU A 210 -3.41 21.09 32.87
N ARG A 211 -3.99 20.85 31.69
CA ARG A 211 -5.44 20.88 31.46
C ARG A 211 -6.17 19.59 31.86
N GLY A 212 -5.45 18.60 32.38
CA GLY A 212 -6.00 17.35 32.90
C GLY A 212 -5.99 16.19 31.90
N GLN A 213 -5.41 16.34 30.71
CA GLN A 213 -5.18 15.24 29.78
C GLN A 213 -3.98 14.43 30.24
N LYS A 214 -4.26 13.32 30.91
CA LYS A 214 -3.26 12.51 31.62
C LYS A 214 -2.50 11.54 30.73
N HIS A 215 -2.93 11.34 29.50
CA HIS A 215 -2.31 10.41 28.55
C HIS A 215 -2.22 11.04 27.18
N ALA A 216 -1.28 10.57 26.35
CA ALA A 216 -1.13 11.03 24.97
C ALA A 216 -0.64 9.89 24.07
N VAL A 217 -0.90 10.04 22.79
CA VAL A 217 -0.53 9.15 21.71
C VAL A 217 0.08 10.01 20.61
N ILE A 218 1.28 9.63 20.20
CA ILE A 218 2.03 10.25 19.10
C ILE A 218 2.18 9.20 18.01
N LEU A 219 1.73 9.53 16.81
CA LEU A 219 1.93 8.68 15.63
C LEU A 219 3.21 9.13 14.92
N LEU A 220 4.11 8.19 14.69
CA LEU A 220 5.42 8.44 14.07
C LEU A 220 5.55 7.57 12.82
N ALA A 221 5.69 8.19 11.66
CA ALA A 221 6.00 7.46 10.43
C ALA A 221 7.45 6.95 10.45
N GLU A 222 7.67 5.70 10.04
CA GLU A 222 8.99 5.05 10.01
C GLU A 222 10.03 5.82 9.16
N GLY A 223 9.57 6.58 8.16
CA GLY A 223 10.41 7.40 7.29
C GLY A 223 11.07 8.61 7.97
N VAL A 224 10.64 8.95 9.19
CA VAL A 224 11.21 10.08 9.95
C VAL A 224 12.36 9.59 10.83
N MET A 225 12.06 8.71 11.78
CA MET A 225 13.02 8.06 12.68
C MET A 225 12.35 6.91 13.45
N HIS A 226 13.13 6.14 14.20
CA HIS A 226 12.60 5.07 15.06
C HIS A 226 11.98 5.61 16.36
N ALA A 227 10.92 4.95 16.85
CA ALA A 227 10.20 5.32 18.07
C ALA A 227 11.11 5.43 19.29
N ASP A 228 12.07 4.53 19.45
CA ASP A 228 13.02 4.54 20.57
C ASP A 228 13.96 5.75 20.53
N GLN A 229 14.31 6.23 19.33
CA GLN A 229 15.10 7.44 19.18
C GLN A 229 14.25 8.66 19.53
N PHE A 230 13.06 8.77 18.94
CA PHE A 230 12.14 9.88 19.22
C PHE A 230 11.79 9.98 20.71
N ALA A 231 11.52 8.84 21.36
CA ALA A 231 11.22 8.81 22.80
C ALA A 231 12.41 9.31 23.66
N LYS A 232 13.65 9.03 23.27
CA LYS A 232 14.85 9.56 23.96
C LYS A 232 14.99 11.06 23.79
N GLU A 233 14.75 11.56 22.59
CA GLU A 233 14.78 13.00 22.30
C GLU A 233 13.69 13.74 23.10
N LEU A 234 12.46 13.21 23.11
CA LEU A 234 11.36 13.78 23.87
C LEU A 234 11.58 13.75 25.39
N ALA A 235 12.19 12.68 25.93
CA ALA A 235 12.52 12.55 27.35
C ALA A 235 13.51 13.62 27.85
N ALA A 236 14.33 14.19 26.98
CA ALA A 236 15.24 15.29 27.33
C ALA A 236 14.50 16.59 27.68
N HIS A 237 13.22 16.71 27.32
CA HIS A 237 12.40 17.90 27.50
C HIS A 237 11.33 17.77 28.61
N GLY A 238 11.21 16.60 29.26
CA GLY A 238 10.28 16.38 30.37
C GLY A 238 10.04 14.92 30.70
N ASP A 239 9.40 14.66 31.85
CA ASP A 239 8.97 13.32 32.25
C ASP A 239 7.52 13.05 31.81
N PHE A 240 7.40 12.31 30.70
CA PHE A 240 6.13 11.94 30.06
C PHE A 240 5.78 10.45 30.22
N GLN A 241 6.50 9.70 31.08
CA GLN A 241 6.33 8.24 31.23
C GLN A 241 6.24 7.47 29.89
N LEU A 242 7.17 7.77 28.98
CA LEU A 242 7.11 7.34 27.59
C LEU A 242 7.11 5.82 27.42
N ARG A 243 6.36 5.34 26.44
CA ARG A 243 6.39 3.97 25.91
C ARG A 243 6.42 4.01 24.40
N SER A 244 7.44 3.39 23.81
CA SER A 244 7.54 3.17 22.38
C SER A 244 6.89 1.84 21.99
N THR A 245 6.14 1.86 20.89
CA THR A 245 5.58 0.67 20.27
C THR A 245 5.84 0.74 18.78
N VAL A 246 6.46 -0.29 18.21
CA VAL A 246 6.63 -0.43 16.76
C VAL A 246 5.62 -1.46 16.29
N LEU A 247 4.64 -1.05 15.47
CA LEU A 247 3.64 -2.01 14.96
C LEU A 247 4.26 -2.97 13.94
N GLY A 248 5.19 -2.48 13.13
CA GLY A 248 5.89 -3.27 12.12
C GLY A 248 4.92 -3.96 11.16
N HIS A 249 5.20 -5.21 10.82
CA HIS A 249 4.52 -5.91 9.71
C HIS A 249 3.05 -6.29 9.96
N ILE A 250 2.51 -6.07 11.17
CA ILE A 250 1.09 -6.37 11.43
C ILE A 250 0.16 -5.55 10.51
N VAL A 251 0.60 -4.34 10.11
CA VAL A 251 -0.18 -3.43 9.24
C VAL A 251 -0.29 -3.91 7.79
N ARG A 252 0.50 -4.90 7.39
CA ARG A 252 0.41 -5.55 6.05
C ARG A 252 -0.53 -6.74 6.03
N GLY A 253 -0.84 -7.29 7.19
CA GLY A 253 -1.68 -8.48 7.34
C GLY A 253 -3.16 -8.16 7.50
N GLY A 254 -3.96 -9.20 7.73
CA GLY A 254 -5.38 -9.07 8.04
C GLY A 254 -6.30 -9.18 6.82
N ALA A 255 -7.59 -9.36 7.10
CA ALA A 255 -8.61 -9.40 6.06
C ALA A 255 -8.81 -7.98 5.51
N PRO A 256 -8.86 -7.78 4.17
CA PRO A 256 -9.06 -6.44 3.62
C PRO A 256 -10.41 -5.87 4.06
N SER A 257 -10.45 -4.56 4.26
CA SER A 257 -11.66 -3.80 4.56
C SER A 257 -12.66 -3.86 3.40
N ALA A 258 -13.88 -3.35 3.64
CA ALA A 258 -14.86 -3.22 2.58
C ALA A 258 -14.39 -2.31 1.45
N ARG A 259 -13.72 -1.19 1.78
CA ARG A 259 -13.20 -0.22 0.81
C ARG A 259 -12.14 -0.86 -0.08
N ASP A 260 -11.15 -1.52 0.51
CA ASP A 260 -10.08 -2.18 -0.26
C ASP A 260 -10.61 -3.29 -1.17
N ARG A 261 -11.59 -4.08 -0.71
CA ARG A 261 -12.22 -5.12 -1.56
C ARG A 261 -12.94 -4.52 -2.76
N VAL A 262 -13.68 -3.43 -2.56
CA VAL A 262 -14.44 -2.75 -3.63
C VAL A 262 -13.47 -2.08 -4.61
N LEU A 263 -12.49 -1.32 -4.09
CA LEU A 263 -11.50 -0.62 -4.90
C LEU A 263 -10.70 -1.60 -5.76
N ALA A 264 -10.16 -2.66 -5.16
CA ALA A 264 -9.44 -3.72 -5.85
C ALA A 264 -10.30 -4.40 -6.94
N SER A 265 -11.61 -4.55 -6.68
CA SER A 265 -12.53 -5.14 -7.65
C SER A 265 -12.80 -4.22 -8.84
N GLN A 266 -13.00 -2.93 -8.59
CA GLN A 266 -13.21 -1.92 -9.63
C GLN A 266 -11.97 -1.78 -10.51
N MET A 267 -10.79 -1.60 -9.88
CA MET A 267 -9.51 -1.47 -10.58
C MET A 267 -9.18 -2.73 -11.39
N GLY A 268 -9.37 -3.91 -10.80
CA GLY A 268 -9.15 -5.20 -11.46
C GLY A 268 -10.04 -5.40 -12.70
N SER A 269 -11.33 -5.05 -12.61
CA SER A 269 -12.23 -5.10 -13.76
C SER A 269 -11.80 -4.12 -14.85
N TYR A 270 -11.49 -2.88 -14.47
CA TYR A 270 -11.12 -1.83 -15.41
C TYR A 270 -9.80 -2.13 -16.13
N ALA A 271 -8.82 -2.75 -15.46
CA ALA A 271 -7.59 -3.20 -16.10
C ALA A 271 -7.84 -4.18 -17.25
N VAL A 272 -8.78 -5.12 -17.09
CA VAL A 272 -9.15 -6.05 -18.17
C VAL A 272 -9.82 -5.31 -19.32
N GLU A 273 -10.68 -4.33 -19.04
CA GLU A 273 -11.32 -3.51 -20.07
C GLU A 273 -10.30 -2.71 -20.89
N LEU A 274 -9.28 -2.16 -20.24
CA LEU A 274 -8.18 -1.47 -20.93
C LEU A 274 -7.39 -2.42 -21.84
N LEU A 275 -7.08 -3.63 -21.37
CA LEU A 275 -6.40 -4.65 -22.17
C LEU A 275 -7.24 -5.05 -23.40
N LEU A 276 -8.55 -5.25 -23.23
CA LEU A 276 -9.46 -5.57 -24.34
C LEU A 276 -9.56 -4.45 -25.38
N GLN A 277 -9.40 -3.19 -24.95
CA GLN A 277 -9.28 -2.03 -25.85
C GLN A 277 -7.91 -1.93 -26.54
N GLY A 278 -6.99 -2.88 -26.31
CA GLY A 278 -5.65 -2.88 -26.89
C GLY A 278 -4.69 -1.89 -26.24
N LYS A 279 -5.01 -1.35 -25.05
CA LYS A 279 -4.15 -0.42 -24.32
C LYS A 279 -3.13 -1.17 -23.47
N GLY A 280 -1.99 -0.52 -23.22
CA GLY A 280 -0.87 -1.01 -22.41
C GLY A 280 -0.02 0.14 -21.90
N ALA A 281 0.97 -0.16 -21.04
CA ALA A 281 1.77 0.83 -20.32
C ALA A 281 0.92 1.83 -19.51
N LEU A 282 -0.20 1.38 -18.93
CA LEU A 282 -1.06 2.20 -18.08
C LEU A 282 -1.03 1.71 -16.63
N ALA A 283 -1.13 2.64 -15.69
CA ALA A 283 -1.41 2.39 -14.28
C ALA A 283 -2.85 2.84 -13.99
N VAL A 284 -3.64 1.98 -13.35
CA VAL A 284 -5.00 2.31 -12.93
C VAL A 284 -4.95 2.97 -11.56
N GLY A 285 -5.76 4.01 -11.37
CA GLY A 285 -5.88 4.74 -10.11
C GLY A 285 -7.34 5.02 -9.75
N ILE A 286 -7.54 5.70 -8.64
CA ILE A 286 -8.78 6.40 -8.31
C ILE A 286 -8.45 7.87 -8.05
N GLU A 287 -9.13 8.79 -8.72
CA GLU A 287 -8.96 10.22 -8.50
C GLU A 287 -10.34 10.88 -8.45
N ASN A 288 -10.58 11.71 -7.44
CA ASN A 288 -11.87 12.39 -7.25
C ASN A 288 -13.05 11.39 -7.29
N ASN A 289 -12.85 10.24 -6.63
CA ASN A 289 -13.81 9.13 -6.56
C ASN A 289 -14.21 8.52 -7.93
N LYS A 290 -13.32 8.61 -8.93
CA LYS A 290 -13.50 7.98 -10.25
C LYS A 290 -12.30 7.12 -10.57
N ILE A 291 -12.52 5.94 -11.14
CA ILE A 291 -11.43 5.10 -11.64
C ILE A 291 -10.83 5.76 -12.87
N THR A 292 -9.52 5.96 -12.84
CA THR A 292 -8.73 6.58 -13.91
C THR A 292 -7.60 5.66 -14.35
N ALA A 293 -6.96 5.98 -15.46
CA ALA A 293 -5.74 5.32 -15.89
C ALA A 293 -4.79 6.31 -16.55
N HIS A 294 -3.53 6.23 -16.16
CA HIS A 294 -2.47 7.13 -16.60
C HIS A 294 -1.33 6.35 -17.21
N ASP A 295 -0.54 7.03 -18.02
CA ASP A 295 0.68 6.45 -18.57
C ASP A 295 1.68 6.15 -17.45
N VAL A 296 2.16 4.91 -17.36
CA VAL A 296 3.14 4.52 -16.35
C VAL A 296 4.40 5.40 -16.39
N ARG A 297 4.77 5.92 -17.56
CA ARG A 297 5.94 6.80 -17.71
C ARG A 297 5.79 8.11 -16.97
N THR A 298 4.59 8.70 -16.95
CA THR A 298 4.37 9.98 -16.26
C THR A 298 4.38 9.81 -14.75
N LEU A 299 4.08 8.61 -14.23
CA LEU A 299 4.16 8.32 -12.79
C LEU A 299 5.60 8.42 -12.26
N PHE A 300 6.61 8.03 -13.05
CA PHE A 300 8.00 8.01 -12.58
C PHE A 300 8.62 9.41 -12.42
N ASP A 301 8.06 10.41 -13.09
CA ASP A 301 8.49 11.80 -12.98
C ASP A 301 7.66 12.58 -11.94
N ALA A 302 6.53 12.01 -11.49
CA ALA A 302 5.65 12.63 -10.53
C ALA A 302 6.07 12.28 -9.10
N LYS A 303 5.65 13.12 -8.14
CA LYS A 303 5.79 12.87 -6.72
C LYS A 303 4.41 12.64 -6.10
N HIS A 304 4.37 11.75 -5.12
CA HIS A 304 3.23 11.65 -4.22
C HIS A 304 3.08 12.94 -3.41
N HIS A 305 1.84 13.29 -3.09
CA HIS A 305 1.50 14.46 -2.29
C HIS A 305 0.50 14.04 -1.20
N ALA A 306 0.99 13.95 0.03
CA ALA A 306 0.14 13.69 1.20
C ALA A 306 -0.90 14.81 1.40
N GLU A 307 -2.07 14.45 1.95
CA GLU A 307 -3.16 15.38 2.24
C GLU A 307 -2.87 16.22 3.49
N LEU A 308 -1.98 17.23 3.37
CA LEU A 308 -1.54 18.06 4.51
C LEU A 308 -2.67 18.86 5.19
N SER A 309 -3.85 19.00 4.57
CA SER A 309 -5.03 19.51 5.27
C SER A 309 -5.43 18.66 6.47
N LEU A 310 -5.18 17.35 6.44
CA LEU A 310 -5.40 16.47 7.59
C LEU A 310 -4.42 16.76 8.73
N TYR A 311 -3.22 17.24 8.43
CA TYR A 311 -2.24 17.62 9.46
C TYR A 311 -2.76 18.84 10.24
N THR A 312 -3.22 19.85 9.51
CA THR A 312 -3.84 21.04 10.11
C THR A 312 -5.07 20.65 10.92
N LEU A 313 -5.92 19.77 10.38
CA LEU A 313 -7.09 19.26 11.09
C LEU A 313 -6.71 18.51 12.38
N ALA A 314 -5.67 17.68 12.37
CA ALA A 314 -5.20 16.96 13.56
C ALA A 314 -4.76 17.94 14.67
N GLU A 315 -4.04 19.01 14.32
CA GLU A 315 -3.65 20.06 15.27
C GLU A 315 -4.88 20.80 15.83
N GLU A 316 -5.84 21.15 14.97
CA GLU A 316 -7.07 21.86 15.36
C GLU A 316 -8.05 21.03 16.20
N LEU A 317 -7.94 19.70 16.21
CA LEU A 317 -8.80 18.83 17.01
C LEU A 317 -8.17 18.45 18.36
N THR A 318 -6.89 18.74 18.57
CA THR A 318 -6.10 18.26 19.74
C THR A 318 -5.65 19.39 20.67
N PHE A 319 -6.35 20.52 20.61
CA PHE A 319 -6.04 21.75 21.34
C PHE A 319 -6.25 21.70 22.84
#